data_AF-A0A521X342-F1
#
_entry.id   AF-A0A521X342-F1
#
_cell.length_a   1.000
_cell.length_b   1.000
_cell.length_c   1.000
_cell.angle_alpha   90.00
_cell.angle_beta   90.00
_cell.angle_gamma   90.00
#
_symmetry.space_group_name_H-M   'P 1'
#
loop_
_entity.id
_entity.type
_entity.pdbx_description
1 polymer ?
#
loop_
_entity_poly.entity_id
_entity_poly.type
_entity_poly.pdbx_seq_one_letter_code
_entity_poly.pdbx_strand_id
1 'polypeptide(L)'
;MFELKQANNEISDALEWGFDLRLSSESIDTDWFSVKAREPFVAFGEDASGGVFLSGNVTGRVLYVSSEGQAGIVAISMSEFLQLIVTHPYWFDLLKFSGSGSLSEMQRSVPYLESEQEEDDKHEIAQAREAVSKGLAISKSPHALRQLQYAVSAGGVDIEVLAKDGTRFGSLFNKFTVESNLMWKQH
;
A
#
# COMPACT_ATOMS: atom_id res chain seq x y z
N MET A 1 4.57 12.34 -15.93
CA MET A 1 3.98 12.54 -14.59
C MET A 1 2.54 12.07 -14.70
N PHE A 2 2.20 10.91 -14.16
CA PHE A 2 0.82 10.40 -14.16
C PHE A 2 0.07 11.23 -13.11
N GLU A 3 -0.75 12.20 -13.53
CA GLU A 3 -1.54 13.00 -12.59
C GLU A 3 -2.76 12.19 -12.14
N LEU A 4 -2.59 11.37 -11.10
CA LEU A 4 -3.72 10.75 -10.38
C LEU A 4 -4.70 11.78 -9.81
N LYS A 5 -4.29 13.05 -9.71
CA LYS A 5 -5.10 14.18 -9.23
C LYS A 5 -6.31 14.53 -10.11
N GLN A 6 -6.48 13.89 -11.27
CA GLN A 6 -7.62 14.11 -12.18
C GLN A 6 -8.39 12.81 -12.49
N ALA A 7 -8.37 11.81 -11.61
CA ALA A 7 -9.27 10.68 -11.74
C ALA A 7 -10.73 11.19 -11.71
N ASN A 8 -11.57 10.74 -12.65
CA ASN A 8 -13.01 11.02 -12.61
C ASN A 8 -13.61 10.38 -11.35
N ASN A 9 -14.74 10.91 -10.85
CA ASN A 9 -15.37 10.49 -9.60
C ASN A 9 -15.52 8.96 -9.51
N GLU A 10 -15.91 8.30 -10.60
CA GLU A 10 -16.02 6.83 -10.65
C GLU A 10 -14.71 6.09 -10.34
N ILE A 11 -13.57 6.59 -10.85
CA ILE A 11 -12.26 5.99 -10.59
C ILE A 11 -11.82 6.29 -9.15
N SER A 12 -12.08 7.50 -8.66
CA SER A 12 -11.77 7.88 -7.28
C SER A 12 -12.56 7.04 -6.29
N ASP A 13 -13.86 6.86 -6.52
CA ASP A 13 -14.73 6.01 -5.69
C ASP A 13 -14.25 4.56 -5.74
N ALA A 14 -13.87 4.05 -6.91
CA ALA A 14 -13.32 2.71 -7.05
C ALA A 14 -11.99 2.53 -6.30
N LEU A 15 -11.13 3.56 -6.27
CA LEU A 15 -9.88 3.55 -5.51
C LEU A 15 -10.13 3.57 -4.00
N GLU A 16 -11.07 4.38 -3.53
CA GLU A 16 -11.41 4.48 -2.11
C GLU A 16 -12.03 3.18 -1.59
N TRP A 17 -13.11 2.72 -2.21
CA TRP A 17 -13.88 1.58 -1.71
C TRP A 17 -13.23 0.23 -2.02
N GLY A 18 -12.61 0.08 -3.20
CA GLY A 18 -12.04 -1.20 -3.62
C GLY A 18 -10.61 -1.44 -3.13
N PHE A 19 -9.87 -0.38 -2.82
CA PHE A 19 -8.42 -0.43 -2.62
C PHE A 19 -7.90 0.41 -1.44
N ASP A 20 -8.80 0.95 -0.63
CA ASP A 20 -8.50 1.78 0.54
C ASP A 20 -7.54 2.94 0.21
N LEU A 21 -7.75 3.56 -0.96
CA LEU A 21 -6.99 4.71 -1.42
C LEU A 21 -7.94 5.86 -1.73
N ARG A 22 -8.10 6.76 -0.78
CA ARG A 22 -8.78 8.03 -1.00
C ARG A 22 -7.81 9.04 -1.58
N LEU A 23 -8.02 9.42 -2.83
CA LEU A 23 -7.25 10.50 -3.45
C LEU A 23 -7.71 11.84 -2.90
N SER A 24 -6.76 12.70 -2.52
CA SER A 24 -7.09 14.05 -2.04
C SER A 24 -6.61 15.12 -3.01
N SER A 25 -7.52 16.02 -3.39
CA SER A 25 -7.19 17.28 -4.07
C SER A 25 -6.77 18.37 -3.08
N GLU A 26 -7.07 18.20 -1.79
CA GLU A 26 -6.74 19.12 -0.72
C GLU A 26 -5.39 18.76 -0.08
N SER A 27 -4.87 19.66 0.77
CA SER A 27 -3.68 19.35 1.56
C SER A 27 -4.01 18.29 2.60
N ILE A 28 -3.39 17.12 2.48
CA ILE A 28 -3.43 16.06 3.50
C ILE A 28 -2.59 16.52 4.71
N ASP A 29 -3.11 16.33 5.93
CA ASP A 29 -2.37 16.63 7.15
C ASP A 29 -1.19 15.67 7.32
N THR A 30 0.01 16.21 7.16
CA THR A 30 1.26 15.49 7.38
C THR A 30 2.05 16.06 8.56
N ASP A 31 1.46 16.91 9.39
CA ASP A 31 2.20 17.62 10.46
C ASP A 31 2.76 16.65 11.51
N TRP A 32 2.15 15.47 11.66
CA TRP A 32 2.50 14.43 12.64
C TRP A 32 3.77 13.63 12.32
N PHE A 33 4.34 13.79 11.11
CA PHE A 33 5.63 13.20 10.75
C PHE A 33 6.48 14.13 9.88
N SER A 34 7.74 13.76 9.68
CA SER A 34 8.63 14.41 8.73
C SER A 34 9.38 13.37 7.92
N VAL A 35 9.60 13.66 6.63
CA VAL A 35 10.33 12.79 5.70
C VAL A 35 11.68 13.42 5.40
N LYS A 36 12.76 12.73 5.76
CA LYS A 36 14.12 13.04 5.38
C LYS A 36 14.53 12.14 4.23
N ALA A 37 14.59 12.70 3.02
CA ALA A 37 14.96 11.99 1.81
C ALA A 37 15.77 12.92 0.89
N ARG A 38 16.39 12.34 -0.14
CA ARG A 38 17.12 13.10 -1.17
C ARG A 38 16.22 13.87 -2.13
N GLU A 39 14.94 13.51 -2.17
CA GLU A 39 13.91 14.15 -2.98
C GLU A 39 12.71 14.52 -2.09
N PRO A 40 11.91 15.53 -2.50
CA PRO A 40 10.68 15.84 -1.82
C PRO A 40 9.61 14.78 -2.12
N PHE A 41 8.84 14.44 -1.09
CA PHE A 41 7.65 13.60 -1.18
C PHE A 41 6.40 14.47 -1.00
N VAL A 42 5.39 14.23 -1.83
CA VAL A 42 4.12 14.96 -1.80
C VAL A 42 3.00 13.97 -1.55
N ALA A 43 2.20 14.22 -0.51
CA ALA A 43 1.02 13.42 -0.21
C ALA A 43 0.01 13.50 -1.36
N PHE A 44 -0.59 12.37 -1.72
CA PHE A 44 -1.58 12.27 -2.79
C PHE A 44 -2.84 11.50 -2.40
N GLY A 45 -2.79 10.75 -1.30
CA GLY A 45 -3.96 10.05 -0.78
C GLY A 45 -3.75 9.56 0.64
N GLU A 46 -4.81 9.00 1.20
CA GLU A 46 -4.87 8.42 2.53
C GLU A 46 -5.75 7.16 2.53
N ASP A 47 -5.61 6.33 3.55
CA ASP A 47 -6.48 5.19 3.81
C ASP A 47 -7.47 5.50 4.93
N ALA A 48 -8.49 4.66 5.12
CA ALA A 48 -9.50 4.83 6.16
C ALA A 48 -8.98 4.64 7.59
N SER A 49 -7.76 4.11 7.76
CA SER A 49 -7.10 3.89 9.06
C SER A 49 -6.17 5.04 9.49
N GLY A 50 -6.08 6.09 8.66
CA GLY A 50 -5.23 7.26 8.90
C GLY A 50 -3.79 7.10 8.41
N GLY A 51 -3.52 6.13 7.54
CA GLY A 51 -2.29 6.04 6.78
C GLY A 51 -2.27 7.03 5.62
N VAL A 52 -1.08 7.52 5.27
CA VAL A 52 -0.86 8.53 4.21
C VAL A 52 0.06 7.97 3.14
N PHE A 53 -0.33 8.17 1.88
CA PHE A 53 0.47 7.86 0.70
C PHE A 53 1.12 9.11 0.13
N LEU A 54 2.44 9.05 -0.07
CA LEU A 54 3.24 10.13 -0.66
C LEU A 54 3.98 9.64 -1.89
N SER A 55 4.13 10.52 -2.89
CA SER A 55 4.91 10.26 -4.10
C SER A 55 6.17 11.09 -4.12
N GLY A 56 7.32 10.45 -4.41
CA GLY A 56 8.58 11.14 -4.67
C GLY A 56 8.52 11.89 -6.00
N ASN A 57 8.75 13.19 -5.98
CA ASN A 57 8.53 14.04 -7.17
C ASN A 57 9.45 13.70 -8.35
N VAL A 58 10.60 13.07 -8.12
CA VAL A 58 11.57 12.74 -9.17
C VAL A 58 11.45 11.27 -9.56
N THR A 59 11.48 10.36 -8.59
CA THR A 59 11.49 8.93 -8.89
C THR A 59 10.10 8.34 -9.09
N GLY A 60 9.04 9.01 -8.61
CA GLY A 60 7.69 8.46 -8.56
C GLY A 60 7.54 7.31 -7.55
N ARG A 61 8.50 7.13 -6.64
CA ARG A 61 8.42 6.13 -5.55
C ARG A 61 7.21 6.44 -4.68
N VAL A 62 6.52 5.41 -4.21
CA VAL A 62 5.39 5.57 -3.30
C VAL A 62 5.82 5.20 -1.89
N LEU A 63 5.79 6.19 -1.01
CA LEU A 63 6.00 6.07 0.43
C LEU A 63 4.65 5.93 1.11
N TYR A 64 4.52 4.96 2.01
CA TYR A 64 3.39 4.84 2.92
C TYR A 64 3.84 5.15 4.35
N VAL A 65 3.02 5.91 5.08
CA VAL A 65 3.24 6.27 6.48
C VAL A 65 1.96 5.98 7.26
N SER A 66 2.00 5.02 8.16
CA SER A 66 0.87 4.62 9.02
C SER A 66 0.81 5.48 10.28
N SER A 67 -0.41 5.82 10.71
CA SER A 67 -0.71 6.46 12.00
C SER A 67 -0.16 5.68 13.20
N GLU A 68 0.02 4.36 13.06
CA GLU A 68 0.59 3.45 14.07
C GLU A 68 2.13 3.47 14.16
N GLY A 69 2.78 4.43 13.48
CA GLY A 69 4.22 4.63 13.60
C GLY A 69 5.06 3.71 12.71
N GLN A 70 4.52 3.19 11.61
CA GLN A 70 5.26 2.41 10.61
C GLN A 70 5.36 3.17 9.28
N ALA A 71 6.50 3.07 8.59
CA ALA A 71 6.67 3.72 7.29
C ALA A 71 7.60 2.94 6.37
N GLY A 72 7.42 3.09 5.06
CA GLY A 72 8.30 2.47 4.07
C GLY A 72 7.87 2.70 2.62
N ILE A 73 8.81 2.53 1.70
CA ILE A 73 8.51 2.53 0.26
C ILE A 73 7.74 1.25 -0.08
N VAL A 74 6.53 1.40 -0.64
CA VAL A 74 5.65 0.28 -1.01
C VAL A 74 5.68 -0.02 -2.50
N ALA A 75 6.19 0.91 -3.32
CA ALA A 75 6.41 0.71 -4.75
C ALA A 75 7.53 1.62 -5.29
N ILE A 76 8.29 1.17 -6.29
CA ILE A 76 9.35 2.02 -6.88
C ILE A 76 8.83 2.98 -7.95
N SER A 77 7.56 2.84 -8.34
CA SER A 77 6.87 3.79 -9.23
C SER A 77 5.37 3.81 -8.92
N MET A 78 4.68 4.86 -9.38
CA MET A 78 3.22 4.94 -9.27
C MET A 78 2.51 3.80 -10.01
N SER A 79 3.01 3.40 -11.18
CA SER A 79 2.43 2.28 -11.93
C SER A 79 2.52 0.97 -11.15
N GLU A 80 3.64 0.71 -10.48
CA GLU A 80 3.76 -0.46 -9.61
C GLU A 80 2.84 -0.39 -8.40
N PHE A 81 2.64 0.79 -7.80
CA PHE A 81 1.71 0.96 -6.70
C PHE A 81 0.26 0.67 -7.12
N LEU A 82 -0.18 1.21 -8.25
CA LEU A 82 -1.52 0.93 -8.78
C LEU A 82 -1.68 -0.56 -9.13
N GLN A 83 -0.66 -1.18 -9.72
CA GLN A 83 -0.67 -2.63 -9.97
C GLN A 83 -0.72 -3.42 -8.66
N LEU A 84 -0.05 -2.97 -7.61
CA LEU A 84 -0.08 -3.60 -6.29
C LEU A 84 -1.48 -3.61 -5.71
N ILE A 85 -2.10 -2.45 -5.53
CA ILE A 85 -3.42 -2.36 -4.87
C ILE A 85 -4.49 -3.08 -5.70
N VAL A 86 -4.43 -3.00 -7.03
CA VAL A 86 -5.31 -3.74 -7.95
C VAL A 86 -5.13 -5.26 -7.82
N THR A 87 -3.88 -5.72 -7.64
CA THR A 87 -3.57 -7.15 -7.55
C THR A 87 -3.92 -7.73 -6.18
N HIS A 88 -3.55 -7.01 -5.13
CA HIS A 88 -3.67 -7.38 -3.72
C HIS A 88 -4.23 -6.19 -2.93
N PRO A 89 -5.56 -6.00 -2.86
CA PRO A 89 -6.18 -4.93 -2.08
C PRO A 89 -5.77 -4.98 -0.59
N TYR A 90 -5.57 -6.19 -0.07
CA TYR A 90 -5.08 -6.51 1.26
C TYR A 90 -3.53 -6.41 1.39
N TRP A 91 -2.87 -5.57 0.58
CA TRP A 91 -1.39 -5.52 0.54
C TRP A 91 -0.74 -5.22 1.90
N PHE A 92 -1.41 -4.45 2.76
CA PHE A 92 -0.90 -4.14 4.09
C PHE A 92 -0.87 -5.38 4.99
N ASP A 93 -1.87 -6.26 4.90
CA ASP A 93 -1.87 -7.55 5.61
C ASP A 93 -0.78 -8.51 5.10
N LEU A 94 -0.40 -8.43 3.82
CA LEU A 94 0.76 -9.18 3.32
C LEU A 94 2.06 -8.76 4.04
N LEU A 95 2.21 -7.48 4.40
CA LEU A 95 3.35 -7.00 5.18
C LEU A 95 3.27 -7.43 6.64
N LYS A 96 2.05 -7.44 7.21
CA LYS A 96 1.76 -7.94 8.56
C LYS A 96 2.11 -9.42 8.70
N PHE A 97 1.77 -10.27 7.74
CA PHE A 97 2.07 -11.70 7.75
C PHE A 97 3.38 -12.07 7.03
N SER A 98 4.32 -11.14 6.95
CA SER A 98 5.56 -11.33 6.19
C SER A 98 6.65 -12.15 6.90
N GLY A 99 6.49 -12.52 8.17
CA GLY A 99 7.52 -13.25 8.91
C GLY A 99 8.88 -12.51 8.92
N SER A 100 8.86 -11.20 9.17
CA SER A 100 10.02 -10.29 9.06
C SER A 100 10.51 -10.07 7.61
N GLY A 101 9.58 -9.96 6.65
CA GLY A 101 9.90 -9.62 5.25
C GLY A 101 10.27 -10.81 4.35
N SER A 102 9.95 -12.03 4.77
CA SER A 102 10.11 -13.25 3.98
C SER A 102 9.08 -13.31 2.86
N LEU A 103 9.55 -13.25 1.61
CA LEU A 103 8.69 -13.37 0.43
C LEU A 103 7.90 -14.69 0.42
N SER A 104 8.49 -15.80 0.91
CA SER A 104 7.79 -17.08 0.96
C SER A 104 6.65 -17.06 1.97
N GLU A 105 6.80 -16.38 3.12
CA GLU A 105 5.71 -16.24 4.10
C GLU A 105 4.60 -15.35 3.56
N MET A 106 4.95 -14.22 2.92
CA MET A 106 3.97 -13.37 2.25
C MET A 106 3.20 -14.12 1.15
N GLN A 107 3.87 -15.01 0.40
CA GLN A 107 3.22 -15.86 -0.59
C GLN A 107 2.28 -16.89 0.04
N ARG A 108 2.68 -17.47 1.18
CA ARG A 108 1.87 -18.44 1.92
C ARG A 108 0.61 -17.81 2.50
N SER A 109 0.62 -16.52 2.86
CA SER A 109 -0.55 -15.84 3.42
C SER A 109 -1.63 -15.49 2.40
N VAL A 110 -1.31 -15.40 1.10
CA VAL A 110 -2.26 -15.02 0.04
C VAL A 110 -3.56 -15.83 0.07
N PRO A 111 -3.56 -17.18 -0.01
CA PRO A 111 -4.81 -17.94 -0.04
C PRO A 111 -5.64 -17.77 1.24
N TYR A 112 -5.02 -17.52 2.39
CA TYR A 112 -5.73 -17.28 3.64
C TYR A 112 -6.41 -15.92 3.62
N LEU A 113 -5.70 -14.86 3.22
CA LEU A 113 -6.26 -13.52 3.10
C LEU A 113 -7.39 -13.46 2.07
N GLU A 114 -7.27 -14.18 0.95
CA GLU A 114 -8.34 -14.31 -0.05
C GLU A 114 -9.57 -15.05 0.49
N SER A 115 -9.38 -15.99 1.43
CA SER A 115 -10.48 -16.73 2.05
C SER A 115 -11.22 -15.95 3.14
N GLU A 116 -10.57 -14.95 3.76
CA GLU A 116 -11.17 -14.09 4.79
C GLU A 116 -12.10 -13.03 4.20
N GLN A 117 -11.97 -12.73 2.90
CA GLN A 117 -12.85 -11.78 2.24
C GLN A 117 -14.28 -12.32 2.11
N GLU A 118 -15.26 -11.50 2.48
CA GLU A 118 -16.66 -11.81 2.25
C GLU A 118 -16.98 -11.82 0.75
N GLU A 119 -18.02 -12.55 0.33
CA GLU A 119 -18.38 -12.64 -1.10
C GLU A 119 -18.83 -11.29 -1.67
N ASP A 120 -19.51 -10.47 -0.86
CA ASP A 120 -19.93 -9.13 -1.25
C ASP A 120 -18.70 -8.23 -1.48
N ASP A 121 -17.71 -8.25 -0.57
CA ASP A 121 -16.43 -7.54 -0.73
C ASP A 121 -15.70 -7.96 -2.02
N LYS A 122 -15.65 -9.26 -2.31
CA LYS A 122 -15.02 -9.78 -3.54
C LYS A 122 -15.69 -9.22 -4.78
N HIS A 123 -17.01 -9.09 -4.77
CA HIS A 123 -17.77 -8.54 -5.88
C HIS A 123 -17.47 -7.05 -6.07
N GLU A 124 -17.49 -6.27 -5.00
CA GLU A 124 -17.17 -4.84 -5.03
C GLU A 124 -15.73 -4.59 -5.50
N ILE A 125 -14.77 -5.32 -4.94
CA ILE A 125 -13.35 -5.29 -5.36
C ILE A 125 -13.21 -5.64 -6.84
N ALA A 126 -13.98 -6.60 -7.36
CA ALA A 126 -13.93 -6.98 -8.77
C ALA A 126 -14.45 -5.86 -9.68
N GLN A 127 -15.53 -5.19 -9.31
CA GLN A 127 -16.06 -4.04 -10.05
C GLN A 127 -15.09 -2.86 -10.02
N ALA A 128 -14.57 -2.51 -8.83
CA ALA A 128 -13.57 -1.46 -8.67
C ALA A 128 -12.31 -1.74 -9.51
N ARG A 129 -11.87 -3.00 -9.51
CA ARG A 129 -10.75 -3.45 -10.36
C ARG A 129 -11.02 -3.22 -11.84
N GLU A 130 -12.21 -3.53 -12.31
CA GLU A 130 -12.59 -3.32 -13.71
C GLU A 130 -12.58 -1.83 -14.07
N ALA A 131 -13.19 -0.99 -13.24
CA ALA A 131 -13.24 0.46 -13.42
C ALA A 131 -11.83 1.08 -13.46
N VAL A 132 -10.98 0.77 -12.47
CA VAL A 132 -9.59 1.26 -12.41
C VAL A 132 -8.76 0.73 -13.57
N SER A 133 -8.90 -0.55 -13.92
CA SER A 133 -8.12 -1.15 -15.02
C SER A 133 -8.44 -0.49 -16.36
N LYS A 134 -9.73 -0.23 -16.64
CA LYS A 134 -10.17 0.46 -17.86
C LYS A 134 -9.79 1.94 -17.84
N GLY A 135 -10.05 2.62 -16.72
CA GLY A 135 -9.87 4.07 -16.61
C GLY A 135 -8.41 4.52 -16.60
N LEU A 136 -7.53 3.71 -15.98
CA LEU A 136 -6.10 4.04 -15.83
C LEU A 136 -5.16 3.19 -16.71
N ALA A 137 -5.71 2.30 -17.53
CA ALA A 137 -4.95 1.32 -18.33
C ALA A 137 -3.96 0.49 -17.48
N ILE A 138 -4.39 0.09 -16.28
CA ILE A 138 -3.63 -0.74 -15.35
C ILE A 138 -4.15 -2.19 -15.43
N SER A 139 -3.26 -3.17 -15.28
CA SER A 139 -3.62 -4.58 -15.18
C SER A 139 -3.03 -5.17 -13.90
N LYS A 140 -3.59 -6.29 -13.42
CA LYS A 140 -2.95 -7.07 -12.35
C LYS A 140 -1.53 -7.44 -12.78
N SER A 141 -0.61 -7.49 -11.82
CA SER A 141 0.78 -7.89 -12.03
C SER A 141 1.06 -9.18 -11.26
N PRO A 142 1.51 -10.27 -11.91
CA PRO A 142 1.93 -11.48 -11.19
C PRO A 142 3.20 -11.25 -10.35
N HIS A 143 3.84 -10.09 -10.49
CA HIS A 143 5.04 -9.71 -9.76
C HIS A 143 4.77 -8.73 -8.61
N ALA A 144 3.53 -8.27 -8.43
CA ALA A 144 3.16 -7.26 -7.44
C ALA A 144 3.68 -7.59 -6.04
N LEU A 145 3.53 -8.84 -5.59
CA LEU A 145 3.99 -9.26 -4.27
C LEU A 145 5.52 -9.18 -4.11
N ARG A 146 6.25 -9.61 -5.13
CA ARG A 146 7.72 -9.53 -5.13
C ARG A 146 8.19 -8.08 -5.20
N GLN A 147 7.50 -7.25 -5.97
CA GLN A 147 7.78 -5.81 -6.08
C GLN A 147 7.54 -5.11 -4.74
N LEU A 148 6.44 -5.41 -4.04
CA LEU A 148 6.17 -4.90 -2.69
C LEU A 148 7.28 -5.30 -1.71
N GLN A 149 7.64 -6.58 -1.66
CA GLN A 149 8.69 -7.05 -0.75
C GLN A 149 10.03 -6.37 -1.03
N TYR A 150 10.40 -6.20 -2.31
CA TYR A 150 11.61 -5.49 -2.71
C TYR A 150 11.55 -4.00 -2.35
N ALA A 151 10.43 -3.34 -2.61
CA ALA A 151 10.22 -1.94 -2.31
C ALA A 151 10.41 -1.65 -0.82
N VAL A 152 9.81 -2.46 0.06
CA VAL A 152 9.90 -2.27 1.51
C VAL A 152 11.29 -2.62 2.04
N SER A 153 11.95 -3.66 1.50
CA SER A 153 13.26 -4.10 1.98
C SER A 153 14.43 -3.23 1.49
N ALA A 154 14.37 -2.72 0.26
CA ALA A 154 15.50 -2.06 -0.39
C ALA A 154 15.17 -0.68 -0.96
N GLY A 155 13.90 -0.37 -1.23
CA GLY A 155 13.49 0.86 -1.91
C GLY A 155 13.58 2.13 -1.05
N GLY A 156 13.63 1.99 0.28
CA GLY A 156 13.64 3.08 1.26
C GLY A 156 14.96 3.28 2.01
N VAL A 157 16.07 2.68 1.59
CA VAL A 157 17.36 2.74 2.31
C VAL A 157 17.93 4.17 2.46
N ASP A 158 17.48 5.10 1.62
CA ASP A 158 17.86 6.52 1.60
C ASP A 158 16.79 7.44 2.23
N ILE A 159 15.79 6.87 2.91
CA ILE A 159 14.65 7.60 3.47
C ILE A 159 14.55 7.33 4.97
N GLU A 160 14.35 8.40 5.74
CA GLU A 160 14.08 8.34 7.17
C GLU A 160 12.76 9.09 7.45
N VAL A 161 11.83 8.43 8.14
CA VAL A 161 10.56 9.03 8.58
C VAL A 161 10.57 9.14 10.09
N LEU A 162 10.29 10.35 10.59
CA LEU A 162 10.34 10.69 12.01
C LEU A 162 9.00 11.25 12.49
N ALA A 163 8.58 10.86 13.70
CA ALA A 163 7.48 11.49 14.40
C ALA A 163 7.85 12.90 14.90
N LYS A 164 6.85 13.66 15.36
CA LYS A 164 7.06 15.02 15.93
C LYS A 164 8.08 15.07 17.06
N ASP A 165 8.19 14.00 17.85
CA ASP A 165 9.14 13.89 18.96
C ASP A 165 10.55 13.44 18.52
N GLY A 166 10.75 13.20 17.23
CA GLY A 166 12.01 12.71 16.65
C GLY A 166 12.15 11.19 16.65
N THR A 167 11.16 10.43 17.14
CA THR A 167 11.17 8.96 17.11
C THR A 167 11.12 8.47 15.66
N ARG A 168 11.97 7.50 15.32
CA ARG A 168 11.96 6.85 14.01
C ARG A 168 10.75 5.93 13.87
N PHE A 169 10.08 6.02 12.74
CA PHE A 169 9.04 5.07 12.37
C PHE A 169 9.63 3.67 12.18
N GLY A 170 8.87 2.65 12.55
CA GLY A 170 9.22 1.25 12.38
C GLY A 170 9.07 0.77 10.93
N SER A 171 9.61 -0.41 10.66
CA SER A 171 9.40 -1.11 9.39
C SER A 171 7.93 -1.49 9.21
N LEU A 172 7.48 -1.54 7.96
CA LEU A 172 6.17 -2.08 7.60
C LEU A 172 6.12 -3.61 7.76
N PHE A 173 7.26 -4.31 7.71
CA PHE A 173 7.28 -5.75 7.97
C PHE A 173 7.03 -6.04 9.44
N ASN A 174 6.10 -6.97 9.70
CA ASN A 174 5.86 -7.53 11.01
C ASN A 174 6.37 -8.97 11.10
N LYS A 175 6.43 -9.53 12.31
CA LYS A 175 6.96 -10.85 12.62
C LYS A 175 5.92 -11.97 12.48
N PHE A 176 4.65 -11.64 12.25
CA PHE A 176 3.62 -12.66 12.12
C PHE A 176 3.83 -13.50 10.86
N THR A 177 3.54 -14.79 10.99
CA THR A 177 3.50 -15.78 9.91
C THR A 177 2.09 -16.35 9.83
N VAL A 178 1.82 -17.22 8.86
CA VAL A 178 0.52 -17.89 8.76
C VAL A 178 0.17 -18.68 10.03
N GLU A 179 1.16 -19.25 10.72
CA GLU A 179 0.97 -19.98 11.98
C GLU A 179 0.68 -19.07 13.17
N SER A 180 0.89 -17.76 13.03
CA SER A 180 0.57 -16.78 14.06
C SER A 180 -0.94 -16.54 14.17
N ASN A 181 -1.70 -16.73 13.08
CA ASN A 181 -3.15 -16.65 13.11
C ASN A 181 -3.77 -18.02 13.42
N LEU A 182 -4.39 -18.16 14.61
CA LEU A 182 -5.00 -19.43 15.03
C LEU A 182 -6.22 -19.82 14.18
N MET A 183 -6.90 -18.85 13.57
CA MET A 183 -8.07 -19.13 12.72
C MET A 183 -7.66 -19.87 11.43
N TRP A 184 -6.47 -19.59 10.91
CA TRP A 184 -5.96 -20.20 9.68
C TRP A 184 -5.46 -21.64 9.85
N LYS A 185 -5.35 -22.13 11.09
CA LYS A 185 -4.93 -23.51 11.40
C LYS A 185 -6.03 -24.55 11.17
N GLN A 186 -7.27 -24.12 10.90
CA GLN A 186 -8.43 -25.00 10.78
C GLN A 186 -8.80 -25.35 9.33
N HIS A 187 -8.02 -24.88 8.34
CA HIS A 187 -8.20 -25.15 6.91
C HIS A 187 -7.20 -26.17 6.37
#